data_AF-T1CIW5-F1
#
_entry.id   AF-T1CIW5-F1
#
_cell.length_a   1.000
_cell.length_b   1.000
_cell.length_c   1.000
_cell.angle_alpha   90.00
_cell.angle_beta   90.00
_cell.angle_gamma   90.00
#
_symmetry.space_group_name_H-M   'P 1'
#
loop_
_entity.id
_entity.type
_entity.pdbx_description
1 polymer ?
#
loop_
_entity_poly.entity_id
_entity_poly.type
_entity_poly.pdbx_seq_one_letter_code
_entity_poly.pdbx_strand_id
1 'polypeptide(L)' 'GLRVTVNSDDPAYFGGYLLENYLAVERALGLTCEQLATLARNSIEGSFLDAAAKRRWLAAIDECARAELAY' A
#
# COMPACT_ATOMS: atom_id res chain seq x y z
N GLY A 1 16.08 4.56 -2.52
CA GLY A 1 15.94 3.90 -1.20
C GLY A 1 15.57 2.43 -1.38
N LEU A 2 15.27 1.72 -0.28
CA LEU A 2 14.80 0.33 -0.30
C LEU A 2 13.33 0.27 -0.76
N ARG A 3 12.96 -0.75 -1.55
CA ARG A 3 11.57 -1.00 -1.97
C ARG A 3 10.84 -1.85 -0.93
N VAL A 4 10.37 -1.20 0.12
CA VAL A 4 9.66 -1.86 1.23
C VAL A 4 8.17 -2.00 0.94
N THR A 5 7.56 -3.05 1.48
CA THR A 5 6.12 -3.36 1.42
C THR A 5 5.56 -3.48 2.84
N VAL A 6 4.25 -3.36 2.98
CA VAL A 6 3.52 -3.64 4.23
C VAL A 6 2.75 -4.93 4.04
N ASN A 7 2.93 -5.87 4.97
CA ASN A 7 2.30 -7.17 4.97
C ASN A 7 1.85 -7.49 6.39
N SER A 8 0.72 -8.19 6.53
CA SER A 8 0.15 -8.56 7.83
C SER A 8 0.78 -9.81 8.46
N ASP A 9 1.57 -10.56 7.68
CA ASP A 9 2.17 -11.85 8.04
C ASP A 9 1.11 -12.89 8.46
N ASP A 10 0.76 -12.96 9.75
CA ASP A 10 -0.29 -13.82 10.31
C ASP A 10 -1.44 -13.00 10.93
N PRO A 11 -2.40 -12.46 10.14
CA PRO A 11 -3.45 -11.55 10.62
C PRO A 11 -4.25 -12.05 11.83
N ALA A 12 -4.55 -13.35 11.86
CA ALA A 12 -5.34 -13.97 12.91
C ALA A 12 -4.60 -13.98 14.27
N TYR A 13 -3.27 -13.89 14.26
CA TYR A 13 -2.42 -13.91 15.46
C TYR A 13 -2.02 -12.50 15.90
N PHE A 14 -1.86 -11.56 14.96
CA PHE A 14 -1.36 -10.21 15.26
C PHE A 14 -2.46 -9.15 15.42
N GLY A 15 -3.74 -9.55 15.36
CA GLY A 15 -4.87 -8.68 15.71
C GLY A 15 -5.16 -7.60 14.67
N GLY A 16 -4.80 -7.83 13.41
CA GLY A 16 -5.03 -6.88 12.32
C GLY A 16 -4.71 -7.47 10.96
N TYR A 17 -5.55 -7.15 9.97
CA TYR A 17 -5.31 -7.46 8.57
C TYR A 17 -4.48 -6.33 7.94
N LEU A 18 -4.39 -6.32 6.62
CA LEU A 18 -3.53 -5.39 5.90
C LEU A 18 -3.90 -3.92 6.18
N LEU A 19 -5.18 -3.58 6.25
CA LEU A 19 -5.62 -2.20 6.47
C LEU A 19 -5.17 -1.69 7.85
N GLU A 20 -5.30 -2.51 8.89
CA GLU A 20 -4.86 -2.15 10.24
C GLU A 20 -3.36 -1.86 10.28
N ASN A 21 -2.55 -2.60 9.51
CA ASN A 21 -1.11 -2.37 9.39
C ASN A 21 -0.80 -1.04 8.68
N TYR A 22 -1.51 -0.70 7.60
CA TYR A 22 -1.37 0.60 6.93
C TYR A 22 -1.69 1.76 7.88
N LEU A 23 -2.83 1.67 8.58
CA LEU A 23 -3.26 2.67 9.55
C LEU A 23 -2.31 2.77 10.75
N ALA A 24 -1.74 1.66 11.21
CA ALA A 24 -0.78 1.66 12.30
C ALA A 24 0.53 2.36 11.90
N VAL A 25 1.05 2.08 10.70
CA VAL A 25 2.28 2.70 10.18
C VAL A 25 2.07 4.20 9.91
N GLU A 26 0.94 4.58 9.32
CA GLU A 26 0.55 5.98 9.16
C GLU A 26 0.59 6.72 10.50
N ARG A 27 -0.16 6.23 11.51
CA ARG A 27 -0.22 6.87 12.83
C ARG A 27 1.13 6.91 13.56
N ALA A 28 1.94 5.85 13.43
CA ALA A 28 3.20 5.74 14.14
C ALA A 28 4.31 6.62 13.53
N LEU A 29 4.31 6.79 12.20
CA LEU A 29 5.39 7.46 11.48
C LEU A 29 4.96 8.80 10.83
N GLY A 30 3.67 9.14 10.87
CA GLY A 30 3.13 10.32 10.21
C GLY A 30 3.24 10.26 8.69
N LEU A 31 3.07 9.06 8.10
CA LEU A 31 3.21 8.91 6.65
C LEU A 31 2.10 9.64 5.90
N THR A 32 2.46 10.29 4.80
CA THR A 32 1.50 10.92 3.90
C THR A 32 0.79 9.88 3.02
N CYS A 33 -0.35 10.26 2.44
CA CYS A 33 -1.07 9.41 1.48
C CYS A 33 -0.19 9.03 0.28
N GLU A 34 0.70 9.92 -0.18
CA GLU A 34 1.66 9.63 -1.25
C GLU A 34 2.70 8.57 -0.82
N GLN A 35 3.15 8.63 0.44
CA GLN A 35 4.06 7.62 0.99
C GLN A 35 3.36 6.26 1.17
N LEU A 36 2.11 6.24 1.66
CA LEU A 36 1.32 5.02 1.74
C LEU A 36 1.04 4.43 0.35
N ALA A 37 0.72 5.28 -0.64
CA ALA A 37 0.57 4.86 -2.04
C ALA A 37 1.87 4.26 -2.59
N THR A 38 3.04 4.78 -2.20
CA THR A 38 4.35 4.22 -2.56
C THR A 38 4.54 2.80 -1.99
N LEU A 39 4.16 2.55 -0.74
CA LEU A 39 4.19 1.20 -0.14
C LEU A 39 3.27 0.22 -0.90
N ALA A 40 2.08 0.69 -1.28
CA ALA A 40 1.14 -0.11 -2.07
C ALA A 40 1.70 -0.43 -3.47
N ARG A 41 2.31 0.55 -4.16
CA ARG A 41 2.97 0.34 -5.45
C ARG A 41 4.09 -0.67 -5.37
N ASN A 42 4.96 -0.55 -4.37
CA ASN A 42 6.06 -1.50 -4.16
C ASN A 42 5.53 -2.93 -4.04
N SER A 43 4.38 -3.12 -3.40
CA SER A 43 3.73 -4.43 -3.26
C SER A 43 3.26 -5.00 -4.60
N ILE A 44 2.69 -4.15 -5.47
CA ILE A 44 2.29 -4.56 -6.83
C ILE A 44 3.50 -4.82 -7.72
N GLU A 45 4.51 -3.94 -7.69
CA GLU A 45 5.73 -4.11 -8.47
C GLU A 45 6.51 -5.37 -8.07
N GLY A 46 6.58 -5.66 -6.77
CA GLY A 46 7.23 -6.85 -6.21
C GLY A 46 6.43 -8.15 -6.34
N SER A 47 5.15 -8.08 -6.72
CA SER A 47 4.31 -9.27 -6.91
C SER A 47 4.70 -10.10 -8.14
N PHE A 48 4.23 -11.34 -8.20
CA PHE A 48 4.37 -12.23 -9.36
C PHE A 48 3.24 -12.08 -10.39
N LEU A 49 2.47 -11.01 -10.32
CA LEU A 49 1.45 -10.70 -11.32
C LEU A 49 2.08 -10.46 -12.70
N ASP A 50 1.31 -10.75 -13.75
CA ASP A 50 1.70 -10.35 -15.10
C ASP A 50 1.67 -8.81 -15.27
N ALA A 51 2.25 -8.34 -16.37
CA ALA A 51 2.37 -6.91 -16.63
C ALA A 51 1.01 -6.21 -16.78
N ALA A 52 -0.03 -6.89 -17.28
CA ALA A 52 -1.35 -6.30 -17.46
C ALA A 52 -2.05 -6.10 -16.11
N ALA A 53 -1.99 -7.11 -15.25
CA ALA A 53 -2.49 -7.06 -13.88
C ALA A 53 -1.74 -6.01 -13.05
N LYS A 54 -0.40 -5.93 -13.15
CA LYS A 54 0.38 -4.87 -12.49
C LYS A 54 -0.07 -3.49 -12.92
N ARG A 55 -0.19 -3.23 -14.24
CA ARG A 55 -0.67 -1.94 -14.76
C ARG A 55 -2.05 -1.57 -14.22
N ARG A 56 -2.99 -2.54 -14.18
CA ARG A 56 -4.34 -2.31 -13.67
C ARG A 56 -4.32 -1.85 -12.21
N TRP A 57 -3.57 -2.53 -11.36
CA TRP A 57 -3.53 -2.22 -9.93
C TRP A 57 -2.74 -0.94 -9.61
N LEU A 58 -1.66 -0.68 -10.34
CA LEU A 58 -0.94 0.59 -10.23
C LEU A 58 -1.84 1.78 -10.57
N ALA A 59 -2.61 1.69 -11.65
CA ALA A 59 -3.57 2.73 -12.03
C ALA A 59 -4.67 2.96 -10.96
N ALA A 60 -5.15 1.89 -10.32
CA ALA A 60 -6.11 2.00 -9.23
C ALA A 60 -5.52 2.70 -8.00
N ILE A 61 -4.25 2.44 -7.67
CA ILE A 61 -3.53 3.14 -6.59
C ILE A 61 -3.32 4.61 -6.95
N ASP A 62 -2.93 4.91 -8.20
CA ASP A 62 -2.80 6.27 -8.74
C ASP A 62 -4.10 7.07 -8.64
N GLU A 63 -5.24 6.43 -8.90
CA GLU A 63 -6.56 7.07 -8.80
C GLU A 63 -6.94 7.34 -7.35
N CYS A 64 -6.76 6.36 -6.46
CA CYS A 64 -7.03 6.51 -5.03
C CYS A 64 -6.23 7.66 -4.41
N ALA A 65 -4.91 7.70 -4.67
CA ALA A 65 -4.03 8.73 -4.11
C ALA A 65 -4.35 10.14 -4.60
N ARG A 66 -4.90 10.28 -5.82
CA ARG A 66 -5.35 11.57 -6.36
C ARG A 66 -6.72 12.00 -5.81
N ALA A 67 -7.61 11.05 -5.54
CA ALA A 67 -8.94 11.35 -5.00
C ALA A 67 -8.88 11.97 -3.60
N GLU A 68 -7.87 11.61 -2.80
CA GLU A 68 -7.66 12.15 -1.45
C GLU A 68 -7.16 13.60 -1.45
N LEU A 69 -6.50 14.04 -2.53
CA LEU A 69 -6.06 15.44 -2.71
C LEU A 69 -7.18 16.36 -3.24
N ALA A 70 -8.36 15.81 -3.52
CA ALA A 70 -9.49 16.55 -4.10
C ALA A 70 -10.51 17.05 -3.05
N TYR A 71 -10.27 16.80 -1.77
CA TYR A 71 -11.04 17.29 -0.62
C TYR A 71 -10.16 18.13 0.31
#